data_AF-A0A1Q6CID5-F1
#
_entry.id   AF-A0A1Q6CID5-F1
#
_cell.length_a   1.000
_cell.length_b   1.000
_cell.length_c   1.000
_cell.angle_alpha   90.00
_cell.angle_beta   90.00
_cell.angle_gamma   90.00
#
_symmetry.space_group_name_H-M   'P 1'
#
loop_
_entity.id
_entity.type
_entity.pdbx_description
1 polymer ?
#
loop_
_entity_poly.entity_id
_entity_poly.type
_entity_poly.pdbx_seq_one_letter_code
_entity_poly.pdbx_strand_id
1 'polypeptide(L)'
;MEITNNAFHTQIQSSNQINNAKNGNAFAQILAGYQPNKSESAKAEVRAESVFNMNTNQGNNDINLDEYLATGPQATPVSLKDVELLLPTAHNVDTLAKYSQEKFKDLLTQYNITSPPETISFDNEGQIVIPADYPYTAQLKQALTENPIVENALRTTAALASHYAGIMEGQPFRDEMATARSQADRDRIIEKYSYLFDDNRPAKQIILSFLEDGSLLLGEKKQVA
;
A
#
# COMPACT_ATOMS: atom_id res chain seq x y z
N MET A 1 14.29 23.84 -7.39
CA MET A 1 13.88 22.48 -6.97
C MET A 1 14.00 22.44 -5.47
N GLU A 2 12.89 22.42 -4.75
CA GLU A 2 12.88 22.23 -3.30
C GLU A 2 12.30 20.85 -3.01
N ILE A 3 13.15 19.97 -2.49
CA ILE A 3 12.77 18.63 -2.02
C ILE A 3 12.43 18.78 -0.54
N THR A 4 11.14 18.67 -0.20
CA THR A 4 10.71 18.61 1.20
C THR A 4 10.59 17.15 1.60
N ASN A 5 11.55 16.68 2.40
CA ASN A 5 11.52 15.37 3.04
C ASN A 5 10.39 15.35 4.09
N ASN A 6 9.24 14.77 3.74
CA ASN A 6 8.25 14.38 4.74
C ASN A 6 8.57 12.96 5.22
N ALA A 7 9.45 12.88 6.22
CA ALA A 7 9.66 11.65 6.98
C ALA A 7 8.40 11.38 7.82
N PHE A 8 7.73 10.24 7.59
CA PHE A 8 6.66 9.76 8.46
C PHE A 8 7.27 9.32 9.81
N HIS A 9 7.22 10.20 10.82
CA HIS A 9 7.53 9.86 12.21
C HIS A 9 6.23 9.70 13.01
N THR A 10 5.82 8.47 13.28
CA THR A 10 4.76 8.16 14.27
C THR A 10 5.37 8.07 15.66
N GLN A 11 5.20 9.12 16.47
CA GLN A 11 5.44 9.08 17.91
C GLN A 11 4.20 8.51 18.61
N ILE A 12 4.32 7.28 19.15
CA ILE A 12 3.31 6.69 20.03
C ILE A 12 3.58 7.18 21.45
N GLN A 13 2.71 8.04 21.99
CA GLN A 13 2.67 8.32 23.42
C GLN A 13 1.57 7.47 24.07
N SER A 14 2.00 6.56 24.93
CA SER A 14 1.13 5.72 25.75
C SER A 14 0.53 6.53 26.91
N SER A 15 -0.79 6.62 26.98
CA SER A 15 -1.48 6.98 28.22
C SER A 15 -2.64 6.01 28.49
N ASN A 16 -2.55 5.32 29.63
CA ASN A 16 -3.60 4.50 30.21
C ASN A 16 -4.72 5.41 30.74
N GLN A 17 -6.00 5.10 30.46
CA GLN A 17 -7.10 5.19 31.43
C GLN A 17 -8.41 4.58 30.93
N ILE A 18 -9.30 4.33 31.90
CA ILE A 18 -10.30 3.27 32.00
C ILE A 18 -11.71 3.69 31.51
N ASN A 19 -12.38 2.75 30.84
CA ASN A 19 -13.83 2.52 30.61
C ASN A 19 -14.87 3.62 30.93
N ASN A 20 -15.66 3.99 29.90
CA ASN A 20 -17.13 3.94 29.94
C ASN A 20 -17.73 3.98 28.53
N ALA A 21 -18.54 2.98 28.21
CA ALA A 21 -19.12 2.74 26.89
C ALA A 21 -20.38 3.57 26.63
N LYS A 22 -20.52 4.12 25.40
CA LYS A 22 -21.80 4.30 24.71
C LYS A 22 -21.59 4.58 23.21
N ASN A 23 -21.98 3.57 22.42
CA ASN A 23 -22.37 3.57 21.01
C ASN A 23 -21.66 4.52 20.03
N GLY A 24 -20.81 3.93 19.21
CA GLY A 24 -20.19 4.53 18.03
C GLY A 24 -18.70 4.26 18.07
N ASN A 25 -18.25 3.18 17.41
CA ASN A 25 -16.89 2.92 16.90
C ASN A 25 -16.69 1.43 16.63
N ALA A 26 -17.50 0.86 15.71
CA ALA A 26 -17.33 -0.53 15.29
C ALA A 26 -16.02 -0.75 14.53
N PHE A 27 -15.54 0.24 13.78
CA PHE A 27 -14.35 0.07 12.95
C PHE A 27 -13.03 0.27 13.72
N ALA A 28 -12.96 1.28 14.60
CA ALA A 28 -11.76 1.52 15.41
C ALA A 28 -11.52 0.40 16.45
N GLN A 29 -12.58 -0.26 16.93
CA GLN A 29 -12.45 -1.42 17.83
C GLN A 29 -11.93 -2.67 17.10
N ILE A 30 -12.28 -2.85 15.83
CA ILE A 30 -11.74 -3.95 15.00
C ILE A 30 -10.24 -3.74 14.77
N LEU A 31 -9.78 -2.49 14.62
CA LEU A 31 -8.36 -2.18 14.44
C LEU A 31 -7.55 -2.23 15.76
N ALA A 32 -8.17 -1.86 16.88
CA ALA A 32 -7.52 -1.84 18.20
C ALA A 32 -7.49 -3.21 18.91
N GLY A 33 -8.31 -4.17 18.49
CA GLY A 33 -8.38 -5.53 19.06
C GLY A 33 -7.23 -6.46 18.65
N TYR A 34 -6.25 -5.98 17.88
CA TYR A 34 -5.12 -6.78 17.43
C TYR A 34 -4.11 -6.99 18.58
N GLN A 35 -4.32 -8.04 19.37
CA GLN A 35 -3.27 -8.63 20.20
C GLN A 35 -2.73 -9.89 19.52
N PRO A 36 -1.39 -10.02 19.36
CA PRO A 36 -0.78 -11.20 18.76
C PRO A 36 -0.89 -12.37 19.72
N ASN A 37 -1.75 -13.34 19.41
CA ASN A 37 -1.79 -14.59 20.15
C ASN A 37 -0.70 -15.55 19.65
N LYS A 38 0.04 -16.07 20.62
CA LYS A 38 1.10 -17.08 20.53
C LYS A 38 0.64 -18.35 19.82
N SER A 39 1.53 -18.88 18.99
CA SER A 39 1.38 -20.08 18.14
C SER A 39 1.20 -21.40 18.90
N GLU A 40 0.61 -22.40 18.23
CA GLU A 40 1.04 -23.79 18.33
C GLU A 40 1.12 -24.46 16.93
N SER A 41 2.01 -25.44 16.86
CA SER A 41 2.80 -25.90 15.71
C SER A 41 2.15 -26.95 14.79
N ALA A 42 2.59 -27.03 13.52
CA ALA A 42 3.44 -28.13 12.99
C ALA A 42 3.34 -28.33 11.46
N LYS A 43 4.46 -28.12 10.74
CA LYS A 43 5.23 -29.11 9.96
C LYS A 43 6.17 -28.36 9.01
N ALA A 44 7.47 -28.67 9.11
CA ALA A 44 8.50 -28.08 8.27
C ALA A 44 8.50 -28.74 6.89
N GLU A 45 8.48 -27.95 5.82
CA GLU A 45 9.28 -28.17 4.60
C GLU A 45 9.19 -26.97 3.65
N VAL A 46 10.37 -26.54 3.18
CA VAL A 46 10.69 -25.36 2.36
C VAL A 46 10.60 -24.02 3.11
N ARG A 47 11.71 -23.27 3.12
CA ARG A 47 11.80 -21.97 3.82
C ARG A 47 10.83 -20.96 3.21
N ALA A 48 9.84 -20.66 4.02
CA ALA A 48 9.02 -19.47 4.20
C ALA A 48 9.73 -18.09 4.02
N GLU A 49 10.51 -17.88 2.97
CA GLU A 49 11.13 -16.55 2.72
C GLU A 49 10.13 -15.54 2.14
N SER A 50 9.05 -16.01 1.53
CA SER A 50 8.04 -15.15 0.89
C SER A 50 6.66 -15.20 1.58
N VAL A 51 6.58 -15.76 2.80
CA VAL A 51 5.32 -15.85 3.57
C VAL A 51 5.24 -14.69 4.55
N PHE A 52 4.21 -13.86 4.39
CA PHE A 52 4.01 -12.68 5.21
C PHE A 52 2.60 -12.68 5.81
N ASN A 53 2.49 -12.23 7.05
CA ASN A 53 1.18 -11.96 7.63
C ASN A 53 0.60 -10.70 6.97
N MET A 54 -0.55 -10.83 6.29
CA MET A 54 -1.20 -9.75 5.55
C MET A 54 -2.62 -9.54 6.04
N ASN A 55 -3.10 -8.29 6.01
CA ASN A 55 -4.51 -7.97 6.26
C ASN A 55 -5.33 -8.24 5.01
N THR A 56 -6.30 -9.14 5.08
CA THR A 56 -7.13 -9.55 3.95
C THR A 56 -8.62 -9.33 4.24
N ASN A 57 -9.46 -9.46 3.22
CA ASN A 57 -10.91 -9.50 3.37
C ASN A 57 -11.41 -10.66 4.27
N GLN A 58 -10.56 -11.63 4.59
CA GLN A 58 -10.88 -12.79 5.43
C GLN A 58 -10.22 -12.73 6.83
N GLY A 59 -9.58 -11.61 7.18
CA GLY A 59 -8.86 -11.44 8.44
C GLY A 59 -7.36 -11.30 8.21
N ASN A 60 -6.55 -11.69 9.20
CA ASN A 60 -5.09 -11.64 9.07
C ASN A 60 -4.59 -13.04 8.76
N ASN A 61 -4.03 -13.20 7.57
CA ASN A 61 -3.65 -14.49 7.03
C ASN A 61 -2.20 -14.46 6.56
N ASP A 62 -1.52 -15.59 6.67
CA ASP A 62 -0.16 -15.75 6.17
C ASP A 62 -0.23 -16.05 4.67
N ILE A 63 0.25 -15.09 3.85
CA ILE A 63 0.21 -15.13 2.40
C ILE A 63 1.61 -15.39 1.86
N ASN A 64 1.74 -16.40 1.00
CA ASN A 64 2.92 -16.52 0.15
C ASN A 64 2.82 -15.50 -0.98
N LEU A 65 3.58 -14.40 -0.90
CA LEU A 65 3.53 -13.32 -1.88
C LEU A 65 4.07 -13.74 -3.26
N ASP A 66 5.01 -14.70 -3.33
CA ASP A 66 5.48 -15.21 -4.62
C ASP A 66 4.35 -15.93 -5.36
N GLU A 67 3.58 -16.77 -4.66
CA GLU A 67 2.42 -17.46 -5.24
C GLU A 67 1.28 -16.49 -5.56
N TYR A 68 0.98 -15.59 -4.61
CA TYR A 68 -0.08 -14.60 -4.75
C TYR A 68 0.13 -13.72 -5.99
N LEU A 69 1.32 -13.17 -6.16
CA LEU A 69 1.66 -12.26 -7.24
C LEU A 69 2.00 -12.97 -8.56
N ALA A 70 2.22 -14.28 -8.53
CA ALA A 70 2.36 -15.10 -9.73
C ALA A 70 1.00 -15.45 -10.36
N THR A 71 -0.11 -15.36 -9.62
CA THR A 71 -1.42 -15.69 -10.19
C THR A 71 -1.81 -14.71 -11.30
N GLY A 72 -1.88 -15.24 -12.53
CA GLY A 72 -2.36 -14.50 -13.69
C GLY A 72 -3.88 -14.28 -13.66
N PRO A 73 -4.43 -13.59 -14.67
CA PRO A 73 -5.87 -13.39 -14.80
C PRO A 73 -6.61 -14.72 -14.77
N GLN A 74 -7.57 -14.86 -13.86
CA GLN A 74 -8.37 -16.07 -13.74
C GLN A 74 -9.31 -16.18 -14.95
N ALA A 75 -9.23 -17.31 -15.68
CA ALA A 75 -10.00 -17.53 -16.90
C ALA A 75 -11.51 -17.75 -16.63
N THR A 76 -11.88 -18.01 -15.38
CA THR A 76 -13.26 -18.25 -14.96
C THR A 76 -13.75 -17.14 -14.04
N PRO A 77 -15.06 -16.79 -14.07
CA PRO A 77 -15.63 -15.86 -13.10
C PRO A 77 -15.37 -16.36 -11.67
N VAL A 78 -14.59 -15.61 -10.89
CA VAL A 78 -14.35 -15.90 -9.48
C VAL A 78 -15.14 -14.92 -8.62
N SER A 79 -15.77 -15.41 -7.57
CA SER A 79 -16.43 -14.55 -6.59
C SER A 79 -15.38 -13.82 -5.74
N LEU A 80 -15.55 -12.51 -5.55
CA LEU A 80 -14.67 -11.71 -4.68
C LEU A 80 -14.66 -12.19 -3.21
N LYS A 81 -15.63 -13.01 -2.82
CA LYS A 81 -15.67 -13.63 -1.48
C LYS A 81 -14.72 -14.81 -1.34
N ASP A 82 -14.44 -15.48 -2.46
CA ASP A 82 -13.64 -16.70 -2.51
C ASP A 82 -12.17 -16.40 -2.83
N VAL A 83 -11.88 -15.18 -3.28
CA VAL A 83 -10.52 -14.66 -3.44
C VAL A 83 -10.09 -13.99 -2.16
N GLU A 84 -8.85 -14.29 -1.77
CA GLU A 84 -8.17 -13.59 -0.71
C GLU A 84 -7.65 -12.24 -1.22
N LEU A 85 -8.29 -11.16 -0.80
CA LEU A 85 -7.99 -9.81 -1.28
C LEU A 85 -7.15 -9.07 -0.24
N LEU A 86 -5.96 -8.61 -0.65
CA LEU A 86 -5.14 -7.75 0.19
C LEU A 86 -5.83 -6.40 0.40
N LEU A 87 -5.95 -5.98 1.66
CA LEU A 87 -6.57 -4.70 1.99
C LEU A 87 -5.55 -3.54 1.94
N PRO A 88 -5.97 -2.32 1.62
CA PRO A 88 -5.11 -1.14 1.61
C PRO A 88 -4.87 -0.64 3.05
N THR A 89 -4.02 -1.35 3.80
CA THR A 89 -3.62 -0.99 5.16
C THR A 89 -2.16 -0.51 5.19
N ALA A 90 -1.80 0.28 6.21
CA ALA A 90 -0.42 0.71 6.40
C ALA A 90 0.56 -0.48 6.48
N HIS A 91 0.16 -1.54 7.19
CA HIS A 91 0.92 -2.77 7.34
C HIS A 91 1.17 -3.48 6.01
N ASN A 92 0.12 -3.65 5.19
CA ASN A 92 0.26 -4.29 3.89
C ASN A 92 1.10 -3.46 2.93
N VAL A 93 0.95 -2.14 2.94
CA VAL A 93 1.73 -1.23 2.10
C VAL A 93 3.22 -1.31 2.46
N ASP A 94 3.56 -1.25 3.75
CA ASP A 94 4.95 -1.36 4.23
C ASP A 94 5.56 -2.74 3.89
N THR A 95 4.79 -3.82 4.12
CA THR A 95 5.23 -5.19 3.83
C THR A 95 5.49 -5.40 2.34
N LEU A 96 4.56 -4.97 1.48
CA LEU A 96 4.70 -5.05 0.03
C LEU A 96 5.82 -4.16 -0.51
N ALA A 97 6.03 -2.98 0.07
CA ALA A 97 7.14 -2.10 -0.33
C ALA A 97 8.49 -2.77 -0.05
N LYS A 98 8.69 -3.36 1.13
CA LYS A 98 9.91 -4.11 1.47
C LYS A 98 10.12 -5.31 0.56
N TYR A 99 9.08 -6.12 0.37
CA TYR A 99 9.12 -7.26 -0.53
C TYR A 99 9.46 -6.83 -1.97
N SER A 100 8.81 -5.77 -2.48
CA SER A 100 9.06 -5.26 -3.84
C SER A 100 10.46 -4.69 -3.99
N GLN A 101 10.97 -4.01 -2.97
CA GLN A 101 12.34 -3.50 -2.93
C GLN A 101 13.36 -4.63 -3.08
N GLU A 102 13.21 -5.70 -2.29
CA GLU A 102 14.10 -6.87 -2.33
C GLU A 102 14.05 -7.55 -3.69
N LYS A 103 12.85 -7.88 -4.19
CA LYS A 103 12.67 -8.53 -5.50
C LYS A 103 13.20 -7.67 -6.65
N PHE A 104 13.02 -6.36 -6.58
CA PHE A 104 13.55 -5.45 -7.59
C PHE A 104 15.08 -5.38 -7.54
N LYS A 105 15.68 -5.29 -6.35
CA LYS A 105 17.14 -5.29 -6.19
C LYS A 105 17.79 -6.58 -6.70
N ASP A 106 17.17 -7.72 -6.43
CA ASP A 106 17.61 -9.02 -6.94
C ASP A 106 17.54 -9.06 -8.47
N LEU A 107 16.45 -8.54 -9.05
CA LEU A 107 16.28 -8.43 -10.51
C LEU A 107 17.40 -7.58 -11.13
N LEU A 108 17.68 -6.40 -10.58
CA LEU A 108 18.73 -5.52 -11.10
C LEU A 108 20.09 -6.23 -11.07
N THR A 109 20.38 -6.95 -9.99
CA THR A 109 21.62 -7.72 -9.84
C THR A 109 21.71 -8.85 -10.87
N GLN A 110 20.64 -9.63 -11.04
CA GLN A 110 20.57 -10.75 -11.98
C GLN A 110 20.82 -10.29 -13.44
N TYR A 111 20.30 -9.12 -13.80
CA TYR A 111 20.46 -8.57 -15.14
C TYR A 111 21.71 -7.71 -15.29
N ASN A 112 22.54 -7.50 -14.27
CA ASN A 112 23.70 -6.60 -14.28
C ASN A 112 23.33 -5.12 -14.56
N ILE A 113 22.19 -4.68 -14.04
CA ILE A 113 21.78 -3.27 -14.08
C ILE A 113 22.40 -2.57 -12.85
N THR A 114 23.34 -1.65 -13.09
CA THR A 114 24.18 -1.09 -12.04
C THR A 114 23.51 0.00 -11.20
N SER A 115 22.38 0.55 -11.65
CA SER A 115 21.63 1.59 -10.94
C SER A 115 20.13 1.47 -11.21
N PRO A 116 19.26 1.57 -10.19
CA PRO A 116 17.82 1.65 -10.42
C PRO A 116 17.44 2.94 -11.17
N PRO A 117 16.26 3.01 -11.80
CA PRO A 117 15.70 4.30 -12.21
C PRO A 117 15.37 5.15 -10.99
N GLU A 118 15.48 6.48 -11.09
CA GLU A 118 15.13 7.38 -9.97
C GLU A 118 13.67 7.19 -9.53
N THR A 119 12.78 6.96 -10.48
CA THR A 119 11.36 6.71 -10.22
C THR A 119 10.79 5.63 -11.12
N ILE A 120 9.73 4.98 -10.66
CA ILE A 120 8.79 4.19 -11.45
C ILE A 120 7.38 4.66 -11.07
N SER A 121 6.50 4.76 -12.06
CA SER A 121 5.07 4.99 -11.82
C SER A 121 4.25 4.05 -12.71
N PHE A 122 2.94 4.03 -12.50
CA PHE A 122 2.00 3.29 -13.34
C PHE A 122 1.01 4.27 -13.94
N ASP A 123 0.71 4.10 -15.22
CA ASP A 123 -0.33 4.88 -15.88
C ASP A 123 -1.74 4.38 -15.52
N ASN A 124 -2.77 4.99 -16.12
CA ASN A 124 -4.17 4.65 -15.85
C ASN A 124 -4.55 3.24 -16.35
N GLU A 125 -3.72 2.62 -17.18
CA GLU A 125 -3.90 1.26 -17.70
C GLU A 125 -3.13 0.23 -16.87
N GLY A 126 -2.39 0.69 -15.85
CA GLY A 126 -1.54 -0.14 -15.01
C GLY A 126 -0.22 -0.54 -15.68
N GLN A 127 0.18 0.15 -16.77
CA GLN A 127 1.46 -0.09 -17.42
C GLN A 127 2.56 0.67 -16.71
N ILE A 128 3.74 0.04 -16.66
CA ILE A 128 4.92 0.63 -16.04
C ILE A 128 5.45 1.82 -16.84
N VAL A 129 5.69 2.93 -16.16
CA VAL A 129 6.28 4.15 -16.70
C VAL A 129 7.64 4.36 -16.06
N ILE A 130 8.68 4.30 -16.89
CA ILE A 130 10.10 4.49 -16.54
C ILE A 130 10.54 5.87 -17.09
N PRO A 131 11.42 6.61 -16.37
CA PRO A 131 11.99 7.86 -16.84
C PRO A 131 12.64 7.72 -18.22
N ALA A 132 12.40 8.71 -19.10
CA ALA A 132 12.86 8.66 -20.49
C ALA A 132 14.39 8.72 -20.63
N ASP A 133 15.07 9.29 -19.64
CA ASP A 133 16.52 9.43 -19.54
C ASP A 133 17.20 8.24 -18.85
N TYR A 134 16.46 7.22 -18.43
CA TYR A 134 17.03 6.07 -17.76
C TYR A 134 17.85 5.18 -18.72
N PRO A 135 19.18 5.01 -18.52
CA PRO A 135 20.08 4.35 -19.49
C PRO A 135 19.75 2.88 -19.76
N TYR A 136 19.21 2.18 -18.76
CA TYR A 136 18.95 0.74 -18.84
C TYR A 136 17.48 0.42 -19.18
N THR A 137 16.72 1.36 -19.74
CA THR A 137 15.28 1.20 -20.00
C THR A 137 14.94 -0.09 -20.76
N ALA A 138 15.64 -0.39 -21.85
CA ALA A 138 15.36 -1.60 -22.64
C ALA A 138 15.63 -2.89 -21.84
N GLN A 139 16.76 -2.92 -21.13
CA GLN A 139 17.18 -4.06 -20.32
C GLN A 139 16.25 -4.28 -19.12
N LEU A 140 15.82 -3.21 -18.45
CA LEU A 140 14.87 -3.29 -17.35
C LEU A 140 13.50 -3.78 -17.82
N LYS A 141 13.00 -3.30 -18.96
CA LYS A 141 11.73 -3.80 -19.53
C LYS A 141 11.82 -5.29 -19.89
N GLN A 142 12.94 -5.73 -20.45
CA GLN A 142 13.18 -7.16 -20.71
C GLN A 142 13.21 -7.95 -19.41
N ALA A 143 13.94 -7.49 -18.40
CA ALA A 143 14.04 -8.15 -17.09
C ALA A 143 12.67 -8.32 -16.43
N LEU A 144 11.83 -7.28 -16.46
CA LEU A 144 10.45 -7.34 -15.93
C LEU A 144 9.54 -8.26 -16.74
N THR A 145 9.70 -8.31 -18.07
CA THR A 145 8.95 -9.23 -18.93
C THR A 145 9.29 -10.69 -18.62
N GLU A 146 10.57 -10.98 -18.40
CA GLU A 146 11.06 -12.32 -18.04
C GLU A 146 10.75 -12.69 -16.57
N ASN A 147 10.52 -11.69 -15.71
CA ASN A 147 10.23 -11.85 -14.29
C ASN A 147 8.95 -11.08 -13.88
N PRO A 148 7.77 -11.50 -14.37
CA PRO A 148 6.52 -10.75 -14.21
C PRO A 148 6.10 -10.57 -12.75
N ILE A 149 6.55 -11.44 -11.85
CA ILE A 149 6.31 -11.33 -10.40
C ILE A 149 6.84 -10.01 -9.85
N VAL A 150 8.00 -9.53 -10.32
CA VAL A 150 8.61 -8.29 -9.83
C VAL A 150 7.78 -7.07 -10.26
N GLU A 151 7.33 -7.03 -11.51
CA GLU A 151 6.42 -5.98 -11.97
C GLU A 151 5.08 -6.03 -11.21
N ASN A 152 4.53 -7.23 -11.01
CA ASN A 152 3.29 -7.41 -10.25
C ASN A 152 3.44 -6.93 -8.80
N ALA A 153 4.59 -7.17 -8.16
CA ALA A 153 4.91 -6.68 -6.82
C ALA A 153 4.91 -5.14 -6.77
N LEU A 154 5.64 -4.49 -7.69
CA LEU A 154 5.70 -3.04 -7.80
C LEU A 154 4.31 -2.44 -8.06
N ARG A 155 3.56 -3.02 -9.00
CA ARG A 155 2.21 -2.57 -9.37
C ARG A 155 1.23 -2.71 -8.21
N THR A 156 1.25 -3.85 -7.53
CA THR A 156 0.38 -4.13 -6.38
C THR A 156 0.70 -3.19 -5.21
N THR A 157 1.99 -2.95 -4.96
CA THR A 157 2.45 -1.97 -3.96
C THR A 157 1.90 -0.58 -4.26
N ALA A 158 2.09 -0.09 -5.50
CA ALA A 158 1.61 1.23 -5.92
C ALA A 158 0.09 1.34 -5.82
N ALA A 159 -0.64 0.29 -6.22
CA ALA A 159 -2.11 0.25 -6.14
C ALA A 159 -2.62 0.27 -4.69
N LEU A 160 -2.07 -0.57 -3.81
CA LEU A 160 -2.49 -0.59 -2.40
C LEU A 160 -2.14 0.73 -1.70
N ALA A 161 -0.97 1.30 -1.98
CA ALA A 161 -0.57 2.60 -1.45
C ALA A 161 -1.49 3.72 -1.95
N SER A 162 -1.90 3.70 -3.22
CA SER A 162 -2.84 4.65 -3.80
C SER A 162 -4.17 4.65 -3.07
N HIS A 163 -4.74 3.45 -2.88
CA HIS A 163 -6.00 3.29 -2.16
C HIS A 163 -5.87 3.66 -0.68
N TYR A 164 -4.76 3.28 -0.03
CA TYR A 164 -4.51 3.64 1.36
C TYR A 164 -4.44 5.17 1.53
N ALA A 165 -3.70 5.86 0.67
CA ALA A 165 -3.61 7.32 0.67
C ALA A 165 -4.99 7.98 0.47
N GLY A 166 -5.80 7.46 -0.45
CA GLY A 166 -7.18 7.92 -0.66
C GLY A 166 -8.07 7.75 0.58
N ILE A 167 -7.93 6.65 1.32
CA ILE A 167 -8.68 6.41 2.57
C ILE A 167 -8.20 7.36 3.70
N MET A 168 -6.89 7.59 3.77
CA MET A 168 -6.28 8.49 4.76
C MET A 168 -6.60 9.96 4.50
N GLU A 169 -6.82 10.36 3.25
CA GLU A 169 -7.28 11.72 2.90
C GLU A 169 -8.58 12.09 3.63
N GLY A 170 -9.48 11.13 3.85
CA GLY A 170 -10.71 11.34 4.59
C GLY A 170 -10.59 11.29 6.12
N GLN A 171 -9.40 11.07 6.66
CA GLN A 171 -9.19 10.92 8.10
C GLN A 171 -9.52 12.21 8.89
N PRO A 172 -9.09 13.42 8.46
CA PRO A 172 -9.45 14.66 9.15
C PRO A 172 -10.97 14.91 9.19
N PHE A 173 -11.70 14.56 8.12
CA PHE A 173 -13.16 14.64 8.11
C PHE A 173 -13.79 13.74 9.17
N ARG A 174 -13.35 12.48 9.26
CA ARG A 174 -13.88 11.51 10.22
C ARG A 174 -13.62 11.96 11.67
N ASP A 175 -12.41 12.44 11.93
CA ASP A 175 -12.02 12.95 13.24
C ASP A 175 -12.85 14.16 13.66
N GLU A 176 -13.00 15.17 12.80
CA GLU A 176 -13.82 16.35 13.10
C GLU A 176 -15.29 15.97 13.29
N MET A 177 -15.83 15.14 12.40
CA MET A 177 -17.22 14.70 12.46
C MET A 177 -17.54 13.94 13.77
N ALA A 178 -16.60 13.13 14.27
CA ALA A 178 -16.76 12.40 15.53
C ALA A 178 -16.85 13.32 16.77
N THR A 179 -16.32 14.55 16.68
CA THR A 179 -16.36 15.54 17.76
C THR A 179 -17.53 16.52 17.66
N ALA A 180 -18.27 16.51 16.54
CA ALA A 180 -19.36 17.44 16.27
C ALA A 180 -20.52 17.26 17.28
N ARG A 181 -20.95 18.36 17.91
CA ARG A 181 -21.96 18.32 18.99
C ARG A 181 -23.33 18.82 18.56
N SER A 182 -23.43 19.47 17.40
CA SER A 182 -24.66 20.05 16.88
C SER A 182 -24.83 19.80 15.39
N GLN A 183 -26.03 20.02 14.86
CA GLN A 183 -26.26 19.93 13.41
C GLN A 183 -25.46 21.02 12.66
N ALA A 184 -25.39 22.23 13.20
CA ALA A 184 -24.61 23.32 12.62
C ALA A 184 -23.11 22.97 12.51
N ASP A 185 -22.55 22.25 13.49
CA ASP A 185 -21.16 21.76 13.40
C ASP A 185 -20.99 20.75 12.26
N ARG A 186 -21.94 19.82 12.12
CA ARG A 186 -21.90 18.79 11.06
C ARG A 186 -22.00 19.42 9.68
N ASP A 187 -22.91 20.37 9.49
CA ASP A 187 -23.09 21.06 8.21
C ASP A 187 -21.81 21.82 7.81
N ARG A 188 -21.19 22.52 8.76
CA ARG A 188 -19.91 23.21 8.54
C ARG A 188 -18.77 22.24 8.17
N ILE A 189 -18.71 21.07 8.82
CA ILE A 189 -17.69 20.05 8.52
C ILE A 189 -17.94 19.43 7.13
N ILE A 190 -19.18 19.11 6.79
CA ILE A 190 -19.55 18.60 5.46
C ILE A 190 -19.17 19.61 4.38
N GLU A 191 -19.47 20.90 4.58
CA GLU A 191 -19.11 21.96 3.65
C GLU A 191 -17.59 22.05 3.46
N LYS A 192 -16.82 22.08 4.56
CA LYS A 192 -15.35 22.12 4.55
C LYS A 192 -14.72 20.96 3.78
N TYR A 193 -15.30 19.76 3.90
CA TYR A 193 -14.76 18.53 3.31
C TYR A 193 -15.56 18.04 2.09
N SER A 194 -16.41 18.89 1.51
CA SER A 194 -17.28 18.54 0.38
C SER A 194 -16.53 17.95 -0.80
N TYR A 195 -15.29 18.40 -1.04
CA TYR A 195 -14.39 17.88 -2.08
C TYR A 195 -14.09 16.36 -1.93
N LEU A 196 -14.20 15.79 -0.73
CA LEU A 196 -14.01 14.35 -0.51
C LEU A 196 -15.15 13.49 -1.09
N PHE A 197 -16.24 14.12 -1.50
CA PHE A 197 -17.43 13.45 -2.06
C PHE A 197 -17.64 13.78 -3.54
N ASP A 198 -16.68 14.44 -4.20
CA ASP A 198 -16.71 14.60 -5.64
C ASP A 198 -16.40 13.26 -6.32
N ASP A 199 -17.36 12.76 -7.10
CA ASP A 199 -17.24 11.51 -7.87
C ASP A 199 -16.14 11.59 -8.94
N ASN A 200 -15.75 12.80 -9.37
CA ASN A 200 -14.69 13.02 -10.35
C ASN A 200 -13.30 13.20 -9.70
N ARG A 201 -13.17 12.96 -8.38
CA ARG A 201 -11.88 13.13 -7.71
C ARG A 201 -10.86 12.15 -8.28
N PRO A 202 -9.68 12.62 -8.73
CA PRO A 202 -8.66 11.73 -9.25
C PRO A 202 -8.14 10.81 -8.15
N ALA A 203 -7.85 9.55 -8.50
CA ALA A 203 -7.13 8.65 -7.62
C ALA A 203 -5.75 9.22 -7.25
N LYS A 204 -5.29 8.91 -6.03
CA LYS A 204 -3.94 9.28 -5.59
C LYS A 204 -2.92 8.50 -6.40
N GLN A 205 -2.17 9.15 -7.27
CA GLN A 205 -1.13 8.47 -8.04
C GLN A 205 0.12 8.31 -7.18
N ILE A 206 0.65 7.09 -7.09
CA ILE A 206 1.86 6.77 -6.33
C ILE A 206 3.05 6.66 -7.27
N ILE A 207 4.18 7.19 -6.83
CA ILE A 207 5.51 7.06 -7.42
C ILE A 207 6.34 6.18 -6.49
N LEU A 208 7.02 5.22 -7.10
CA LEU A 208 8.05 4.40 -6.48
C LEU A 208 9.39 5.09 -6.73
N SER A 209 9.99 5.68 -5.71
CA SER A 209 11.28 6.36 -5.81
C SER A 209 12.39 5.44 -5.31
N PHE A 210 13.46 5.29 -6.09
CA PHE A 210 14.59 4.45 -5.71
C PHE A 210 15.81 5.29 -5.39
N LEU A 211 16.44 4.98 -4.26
CA LEU A 211 17.73 5.55 -3.87
C LEU A 211 18.87 4.75 -4.52
N GLU A 212 20.07 5.34 -4.52
CA GLU A 212 21.27 4.71 -5.11
C GLU A 212 21.62 3.35 -4.48
N ASP A 213 21.26 3.14 -3.21
CA ASP A 213 21.48 1.87 -2.48
C ASP A 213 20.42 0.78 -2.80
N GLY A 214 19.45 1.12 -3.64
CA GLY A 214 18.31 0.29 -4.01
C GLY A 214 17.13 0.37 -3.05
N SER A 215 17.15 1.26 -2.05
CA SER A 215 16.01 1.47 -1.16
C SER A 215 14.82 2.08 -1.90
N LEU A 216 13.62 1.63 -1.57
CA LEU A 216 12.36 2.06 -2.15
C LEU A 216 11.63 3.01 -1.20
N LEU A 217 11.23 4.16 -1.73
CA LEU A 217 10.36 5.14 -1.08
C LEU A 217 9.05 5.27 -1.86
N LEU A 218 7.95 5.45 -1.15
CA LEU A 218 6.63 5.70 -1.75
C LEU A 218 6.31 7.19 -1.63
N GLY A 219 5.94 7.82 -2.74
CA GLY A 219 5.52 9.22 -2.78
C GLY A 219 4.25 9.41 -3.59
N GLU A 220 3.49 10.47 -3.31
CA GLU A 220 2.37 10.87 -4.18
C GLU A 220 2.91 11.70 -5.35
N LYS A 221 2.46 11.41 -6.57
CA LYS A 221 2.69 12.25 -7.73
C LYS A 221 1.92 13.55 -7.56
N LYS A 222 2.63 14.66 -7.39
CA LYS A 222 1.99 15.98 -7.44
C LYS A 222 1.39 16.18 -8.83
N GLN A 223 0.08 16.43 -8.88
CA GLN A 223 -0.55 16.92 -10.10
C GLN A 223 -0.04 18.34 -10.34
N VAL A 224 0.57 18.55 -11.51
CA VAL A 224 0.92 19.89 -11.97
C VAL A 224 -0.39 20.54 -12.40
N ALA A 225 -0.80 21.58 -11.68
CA ALA A 225 -1.97 22.40 -12.00
C ALA A 225 -1.72 23.26 -13.24
#